data_AF-A0A527Y5A5-F1
#
_entry.id   AF-A0A527Y5A5-F1
#
_cell.length_a   1.000
_cell.length_b   1.000
_cell.length_c   1.000
_cell.angle_alpha   90.00
_cell.angle_beta   90.00
_cell.angle_gamma   90.00
#
_symmetry.space_group_name_H-M   'P 1'
#
loop_
_entity.id
_entity.type
_entity.pdbx_description
1 polymer ?
#
loop_
_entity_poly.entity_id
_entity_poly.type
_entity_poly.pdbx_seq_one_letter_code
_entity_poly.pdbx_strand_id
1 'polypeptide(L)' 'AVGIGTTLNLHCDLTFATPRTLFRAPFVDLGLVPEAGSSLLAPQILGRQGAFALLGLGEGFSAGRAKAAG' A
#
# COMPACT_ATOMS: atom_id res chain seq x y z
N ALA A 1 -1.83 7.19 -5.56
CA ALA A 1 -1.70 7.72 -4.18
C ALA A 1 -0.30 7.44 -3.66
N VAL A 2 0.23 8.29 -2.77
CA VAL A 2 1.62 8.16 -2.25
C VAL A 2 1.64 8.37 -0.73
N GLY A 3 2.45 7.59 -0.01
CA GLY A 3 2.61 7.71 1.45
C GLY A 3 1.30 7.48 2.19
N ILE A 4 0.88 8.45 3.02
CA ILE A 4 -0.42 8.41 3.72
C ILE A 4 -1.60 8.22 2.77
N GLY A 5 -1.53 8.76 1.54
CA GLY A 5 -2.58 8.56 0.55
C GLY A 5 -2.74 7.09 0.13
N THR A 6 -1.69 6.28 0.28
CA THR A 6 -1.75 4.83 0.06
C THR A 6 -2.25 4.11 1.30
N THR A 7 -1.66 4.37 2.45
CA THR A 7 -1.95 3.65 3.71
C THR A 7 -3.34 3.95 4.27
N LEU A 8 -3.92 5.13 3.99
CA LEU A 8 -5.31 5.45 4.32
C LEU A 8 -6.30 4.44 3.74
N ASN A 9 -6.05 3.92 2.53
CA ASN A 9 -6.95 2.97 1.87
C ASN A 9 -7.06 1.64 2.64
N LEU A 10 -6.06 1.29 3.45
CA LEU A 10 -6.08 0.07 4.26
C LEU A 10 -7.12 0.14 5.39
N HIS A 11 -7.66 1.34 5.68
CA HIS A 11 -8.72 1.57 6.67
C HIS A 11 -10.10 1.74 6.02
N CYS A 12 -10.17 1.84 4.71
CA CYS A 12 -11.42 2.06 4.00
C CYS A 12 -12.11 0.72 3.74
N ASP A 13 -13.44 0.69 3.90
CA ASP A 13 -14.23 -0.47 3.49
C ASP A 13 -14.22 -0.67 1.97
N LEU A 14 -14.04 0.42 1.21
CA LEU A 14 -14.01 0.43 -0.24
C LEU A 14 -12.94 1.38 -0.79
N THR A 15 -12.23 0.93 -1.81
CA THR A 15 -11.28 1.74 -2.59
C THR A 15 -11.63 1.67 -4.07
N PHE A 16 -11.83 2.83 -4.69
CA PHE A 16 -12.04 2.94 -6.14
C PHE A 16 -10.74 3.38 -6.83
N ALA A 17 -10.36 2.67 -7.88
CA ALA A 17 -9.15 2.94 -8.65
C ALA A 17 -9.41 2.82 -10.15
N THR A 18 -8.80 3.72 -10.93
CA THR A 18 -8.77 3.58 -12.40
C THR A 18 -7.61 2.66 -12.80
N PRO A 19 -7.58 2.13 -14.03
CA PRO A 19 -6.44 1.34 -14.51
C PRO A 19 -5.09 2.07 -14.47
N ARG A 20 -5.09 3.41 -14.41
CA ARG A 20 -3.89 4.25 -14.32
C ARG A 20 -3.43 4.48 -12.88
N THR A 21 -4.20 4.05 -11.88
CA THR A 21 -3.85 4.26 -10.47
C THR A 21 -2.62 3.44 -10.09
N LEU A 22 -1.66 4.10 -9.46
CA LEU A 22 -0.52 3.51 -8.79
C LEU A 22 -0.55 3.91 -7.31
N PHE A 23 -0.42 2.93 -6.42
CA PHE A 23 -0.23 3.10 -5.00
C PHE A 23 1.26 2.94 -4.68
N ARG A 24 1.80 3.79 -3.81
CA ARG A 24 3.21 3.71 -3.40
C ARG A 24 3.37 4.19 -1.97
N ALA A 25 4.26 3.55 -1.22
CA ALA A 25 4.58 3.93 0.16
C ALA A 25 6.10 4.09 0.32
N PRO A 26 6.70 5.19 -0.16
CA PRO A 26 8.15 5.38 -0.23
C PRO A 26 8.74 5.80 1.12
N PHE A 27 8.42 5.07 2.20
CA PHE A 27 8.89 5.41 3.54
C PHE A 27 10.40 5.28 3.65
N VAL A 28 10.96 4.18 3.14
CA VAL A 28 12.41 3.92 3.19
C VAL A 28 13.20 4.96 2.40
N ASP A 29 12.72 5.38 1.23
CA ASP A 29 13.34 6.45 0.42
C ASP A 29 13.44 7.78 1.21
N LEU A 30 12.53 8.01 2.15
CA LEU A 30 12.44 9.21 2.98
C LEU A 30 13.05 9.03 4.38
N GLY A 31 13.61 7.87 4.70
CA GLY A 31 14.12 7.55 6.04
C GLY A 31 13.02 7.45 7.10
N LEU A 32 11.79 7.13 6.70
CA LEU A 32 10.62 7.00 7.56
C LEU A 32 10.25 5.54 7.79
N VAL A 33 9.53 5.31 8.90
CA VAL A 33 8.85 4.03 9.16
C VAL A 33 7.44 4.03 8.58
N PRO A 34 6.86 2.85 8.29
CA PRO A 34 5.46 2.75 7.90
C PRO A 34 4.52 3.32 8.97
N GLU A 35 3.52 4.09 8.54
CA GLU A 35 2.58 4.80 9.40
C GLU A 35 1.13 4.32 9.21
N ALA A 36 0.15 4.98 9.83
CA ALA A 36 -1.28 4.65 9.80
C ALA A 36 -1.58 3.15 10.02
N GLY A 37 -0.89 2.49 10.94
CA GLY A 37 -1.09 1.05 11.20
C GLY A 37 -0.81 0.13 10.01
N SER A 38 -0.14 0.63 8.96
CA SER A 38 0.08 -0.12 7.71
C SER A 38 0.93 -1.37 7.90
N SER A 39 1.83 -1.39 8.88
CA SER A 39 2.61 -2.57 9.27
C SER A 39 1.77 -3.71 9.84
N LEU A 40 0.55 -3.43 10.31
CA LEU A 40 -0.44 -4.42 10.74
C LEU A 40 -1.39 -4.79 9.60
N LEU A 41 -1.97 -3.78 8.95
CA LEU A 41 -3.06 -3.98 7.98
C LEU A 41 -2.57 -4.49 6.63
N ALA A 42 -1.43 -4.00 6.13
CA ALA A 42 -0.94 -4.41 4.81
C ALA A 42 -0.63 -5.91 4.75
N PRO A 43 -0.01 -6.56 5.77
CA PRO A 43 0.16 -8.01 5.77
C PRO A 43 -1.14 -8.81 5.78
N GLN A 44 -2.21 -8.28 6.37
CA GLN A 44 -3.52 -8.94 6.42
C GLN A 44 -4.23 -8.91 5.05
N ILE A 45 -4.05 -7.82 4.30
CA ILE A 45 -4.70 -7.62 2.99
C ILE A 45 -3.82 -8.15 1.84
N LEU A 46 -2.53 -7.81 1.84
CA LEU A 46 -1.60 -8.07 0.72
C LEU A 46 -0.76 -9.34 0.93
N GLY A 47 -0.89 -10.00 2.08
CA GLY A 47 0.06 -11.02 2.53
C GLY A 47 1.44 -10.44 2.88
N ARG A 48 2.28 -11.24 3.52
CA ARG A 48 3.60 -10.79 4.03
C ARG A 48 4.52 -10.25 2.93
N GLN A 49 4.60 -10.93 1.79
CA GLN A 49 5.50 -10.53 0.69
C GLN A 49 5.00 -9.27 -0.01
N GLY A 50 3.69 -9.18 -0.28
CA GLY A 50 3.11 -7.97 -0.88
C GLY A 50 3.25 -6.75 0.03
N ALA A 51 3.03 -6.92 1.33
CA ALA A 51 3.23 -5.87 2.31
C ALA A 51 4.69 -5.40 2.39
N PHE A 52 5.65 -6.32 2.37
CA PHE A 52 7.07 -5.96 2.38
C PHE A 52 7.49 -5.23 1.09
N ALA A 53 7.00 -5.67 -0.07
CA ALA A 53 7.24 -4.98 -1.33
C ALA A 53 6.70 -3.54 -1.31
N LEU A 54 5.47 -3.34 -0.81
CA LEU A 54 4.86 -2.02 -0.72
C LEU A 54 5.55 -1.11 0.31
N LEU A 55 5.78 -1.60 1.53
CA LEU A 55 6.20 -0.77 2.68
C LEU A 55 7.73 -0.73 2.86
N GLY A 56 8.41 -1.85 2.63
CA GLY A 56 9.85 -2.00 2.83
C GLY A 56 10.67 -1.67 1.59
N LEU A 57 10.22 -2.12 0.41
CA LEU A 57 10.87 -1.78 -0.87
C LEU A 57 10.33 -0.50 -1.50
N GLY A 58 9.18 0.01 -1.03
CA GLY A 58 8.53 1.18 -1.63
C GLY A 58 8.07 0.93 -3.07
N GLU A 59 7.85 -0.32 -3.45
CA GLU A 59 7.46 -0.69 -4.81
C GLU A 59 6.09 -0.13 -5.18
N GLY A 60 5.94 0.25 -6.44
CA GLY A 60 4.66 0.63 -7.00
C GLY A 60 3.69 -0.55 -7.03
N PHE A 61 2.48 -0.32 -6.53
CA PHE A 61 1.42 -1.31 -6.47
C PHE A 61 0.27 -0.86 -7.38
N SER A 62 0.07 -1.59 -8.48
CA SER A 62 -0.89 -1.20 -9.52
C SER A 62 -2.35 -1.43 -9.08
N ALA A 63 -3.29 -0.72 -9.72
CA ALA A 63 -4.72 -0.94 -9.52
C ALA A 63 -5.15 -2.41 -9.73
N GLY A 64 -4.54 -3.09 -10.71
CA GLY A 64 -4.82 -4.51 -10.97
C GLY A 64 -4.37 -5.42 -9.82
N ARG A 65 -3.20 -5.16 -9.23
CA ARG A 65 -2.72 -5.88 -8.05
C ARG A 65 -3.58 -5.56 -6.82
N ALA A 66 -4.00 -4.30 -6.66
CA ALA A 66 -4.88 -3.89 -5.57
C ALA A 66 -6.22 -4.62 -5.63
N LYS A 67 -6.88 -4.61 -6.79
CA LYS A 67 -8.13 -5.36 -6.99
C LYS A 67 -7.99 -6.86 -6.73
N ALA A 68 -6.82 -7.45 -7.04
CA ALA A 68 -6.58 -8.87 -6.82
C ALA A 68 -6.31 -9.22 -5.35
N ALA A 69 -5.89 -8.24 -4.53
CA ALA A 69 -5.59 -8.45 -3.12
C ALA A 69 -6.82 -8.36 -2.20
N GLY A 70 -7.90 -7.70 -2.67
CA GLY A 70 -9.12 -7.46 -1.90
C GLY A 70 -9.39 -5.97 -1.81
#